data_AF-V9ZAI2-F1
#
_entry.id   AF-V9ZAI2-F1
#
_cell.length_a   1.000
_cell.length_b   1.000
_cell.length_c   1.000
_cell.angle_alpha   90.00
_cell.angle_beta   90.00
_cell.angle_gamma   90.00
#
_symmetry.space_group_name_H-M   'P 1'
#
loop_
_entity.id
_entity.type
_entity.pdbx_description
1 polymer ?
#
loop_
_entity_poly.entity_id
_entity_poly.type
_entity_poly.pdbx_seq_one_letter_code
_entity_poly.pdbx_strand_id
1 'polypeptide(L)'
;MSSVRPKLVGRVCYALKLAGFHVVDEADDAATGLRVSETPAGVLVSWTTSHGFTALAADQRGASSDGMRVAVQAAVAGLLVQCGHTVVETPDGNGIVVLADGQAAGA
;
A
#
# COMPACT_ATOMS: atom_id res chain seq x y z
N MET A 1 12.69 23.37 -6.65
CA MET A 1 12.43 22.27 -5.69
C MET A 1 11.82 21.11 -6.46
N SER A 2 12.69 20.26 -7.05
CA SER A 2 12.27 19.21 -7.98
C SER A 2 11.41 18.17 -7.27
N SER A 3 10.15 18.05 -7.66
CA SER A 3 9.13 17.16 -7.13
C SER A 3 9.67 15.79 -6.71
N VAL A 4 9.89 15.62 -5.41
CA VAL A 4 10.38 14.38 -4.78
C VAL A 4 9.28 13.31 -4.77
N ARG A 5 8.01 13.74 -4.71
CA ARG A 5 6.84 12.86 -4.58
C ARG A 5 6.50 12.02 -5.82
N PRO A 6 6.48 12.57 -7.06
CA PRO A 6 6.28 11.76 -8.27
C PRO A 6 7.39 10.73 -8.48
N LYS A 7 8.61 11.05 -8.03
CA LYS A 7 9.75 10.12 -8.08
C LYS A 7 9.61 8.99 -7.06
N LEU A 8 9.01 9.25 -5.91
CA LEU A 8 8.76 8.23 -4.89
C LEU A 8 7.64 7.27 -5.33
N VAL A 9 6.52 7.80 -5.86
CA VAL A 9 5.44 6.98 -6.43
C VAL A 9 5.99 6.06 -7.52
N GLY A 10 6.77 6.60 -8.46
CA GLY A 10 7.38 5.79 -9.52
C GLY A 10 8.27 4.67 -9.00
N ARG A 11 9.06 4.91 -7.95
CA ARG A 11 9.91 3.89 -7.31
C ARG A 11 9.11 2.81 -6.59
N VAL A 12 8.10 3.21 -5.81
CA VAL A 12 7.22 2.27 -5.09
C VAL A 12 6.46 1.39 -6.09
N CYS A 13 5.84 2.00 -7.12
CA CYS A 13 5.16 1.25 -8.18
C CYS A 13 6.10 0.28 -8.91
N TYR A 14 7.32 0.71 -9.22
CA TYR A 14 8.31 -0.12 -9.89
C TYR A 14 8.75 -1.32 -9.04
N ALA A 15 9.05 -1.10 -7.75
CA ALA A 15 9.42 -2.16 -6.81
C ALA A 15 8.30 -3.19 -6.63
N LEU A 16 7.05 -2.73 -6.50
CA LEU A 16 5.88 -3.60 -6.38
C LEU A 16 5.67 -4.45 -7.64
N LYS A 17 5.75 -3.84 -8.83
CA LYS A 17 5.63 -4.56 -10.11
C LYS A 17 6.74 -5.58 -10.30
N LEU A 18 7.98 -5.23 -9.93
CA LEU A 18 9.12 -6.17 -9.98
C LEU A 18 8.94 -7.39 -9.08
N ALA A 19 8.33 -7.20 -7.91
CA ALA A 19 8.00 -8.29 -6.99
C ALA A 19 6.76 -9.10 -7.42
N GLY A 20 6.14 -8.76 -8.56
CA GLY A 20 4.99 -9.48 -9.11
C GLY A 20 3.64 -9.00 -8.58
N PHE A 21 3.58 -7.92 -7.82
CA PHE A 21 2.30 -7.36 -7.37
C PHE A 21 1.59 -6.63 -8.51
N HIS A 22 0.27 -6.81 -8.58
CA HIS A 22 -0.57 -6.08 -9.52
C HIS A 22 -0.90 -4.68 -8.97
N VAL A 23 -0.26 -3.66 -9.54
CA VAL A 23 -0.52 -2.25 -9.20
C VAL A 23 -1.55 -1.68 -10.17
N VAL A 24 -2.70 -1.24 -9.63
CA VAL A 24 -3.80 -0.61 -10.36
C VAL A 24 -3.64 0.91 -10.37
N ASP A 25 -4.10 1.53 -11.45
CA ASP A 25 -4.09 2.99 -11.59
C ASP A 25 -5.20 3.62 -10.72
N GLU A 26 -5.02 4.88 -10.34
CA GLU A 26 -6.00 5.63 -9.54
C GLU A 26 -7.32 5.82 -10.31
N ALA A 27 -7.30 5.78 -11.64
CA ALA A 27 -8.47 6.00 -12.49
C ALA A 27 -9.48 4.83 -12.53
N ASP A 28 -9.12 3.65 -12.02
CA ASP A 28 -9.98 2.46 -12.05
C ASP A 28 -10.34 1.99 -10.65
N ASP A 29 -11.39 2.57 -10.07
CA ASP A 29 -11.92 2.18 -8.75
C ASP A 29 -12.50 0.76 -8.72
N ALA A 30 -12.77 0.15 -9.88
CA ALA A 30 -13.31 -1.21 -9.95
C ALA A 30 -12.20 -2.28 -10.04
N ALA A 31 -10.96 -1.89 -10.34
CA ALA A 31 -9.83 -2.80 -10.48
C ALA A 31 -9.37 -3.35 -9.12
N THR A 32 -9.23 -4.68 -9.05
CA THR A 32 -8.74 -5.36 -7.85
C THR A 32 -7.21 -5.38 -7.86
N GLY A 33 -6.55 -4.86 -6.82
CA GLY A 33 -5.09 -4.84 -6.72
C GLY A 33 -4.53 -3.82 -5.73
N LEU A 34 -3.25 -3.52 -5.88
CA LEU A 34 -2.56 -2.48 -5.11
C LEU A 34 -2.78 -1.11 -5.76
N ARG A 35 -3.34 -0.17 -5.01
CA ARG A 35 -3.37 1.24 -5.40
C ARG A 35 -2.22 1.97 -4.73
N VAL A 36 -1.56 2.84 -5.49
CA VAL A 36 -0.47 3.68 -4.99
C VAL A 36 -0.87 5.13 -5.22
N SER A 37 -1.09 5.89 -4.15
CA SER A 37 -1.50 7.29 -4.21
C SER A 37 -0.55 8.20 -3.42
N GLU A 38 -0.49 9.47 -3.80
CA GLU A 38 0.30 10.46 -3.06
C GLU A 38 -0.42 10.89 -1.79
N THR A 39 0.33 11.06 -0.70
CA THR A 39 -0.17 11.66 0.54
C THR A 39 0.75 12.80 0.99
N PRO A 40 0.28 13.68 1.89
CA PRO A 40 1.14 14.72 2.45
C PRO A 40 2.41 14.16 3.12
N ALA A 41 2.34 12.96 3.72
CA ALA A 41 3.45 12.29 4.40
C ALA A 41 4.38 11.49 3.47
N GLY A 42 3.95 11.21 2.23
CA GLY A 42 4.71 10.37 1.30
C GLY A 42 3.79 9.68 0.29
N VAL A 43 3.78 8.34 0.29
CA VAL A 43 3.02 7.53 -0.66
C VAL A 43 2.19 6.50 0.12
N LEU A 44 0.89 6.45 -0.13
CA LEU A 44 0.01 5.43 0.41
C LEU A 44 -0.09 4.27 -0.59
N VAL A 45 0.17 3.07 -0.11
CA VAL A 45 -0.09 1.81 -0.78
C VAL A 45 -1.33 1.21 -0.12
N SER A 46 -2.47 1.23 -0.81
CA SER A 46 -3.73 0.68 -0.33
C SER A 46 -4.19 -0.50 -1.19
N TRP A 47 -5.15 -1.26 -0.68
CA TRP A 47 -5.67 -2.45 -1.34
C TRP A 47 -7.09 -2.18 -1.84
N THR A 48 -7.32 -2.36 -3.13
CA THR A 48 -8.68 -2.44 -3.67
C THR A 48 -9.00 -3.91 -3.81
N THR A 49 -9.88 -4.43 -2.94
CA THR A 49 -10.50 -5.74 -3.15
C THR A 49 -11.78 -5.55 -3.95
N SER A 50 -12.17 -6.55 -4.75
CA SER A 50 -13.45 -6.49 -5.45
C SER A 50 -14.60 -6.25 -4.46
N HIS A 51 -15.63 -5.50 -4.85
CA HIS A 51 -16.82 -5.29 -4.02
C HIS A 51 -17.42 -6.61 -3.52
N GLY A 52 -17.31 -7.69 -4.32
CA GLY A 52 -17.70 -9.03 -3.92
C GLY A 52 -16.86 -9.61 -2.78
N PHE A 53 -15.54 -9.42 -2.79
CA PHE A 53 -14.66 -9.85 -1.70
C PHE A 53 -14.86 -9.00 -0.43
N THR A 54 -15.07 -7.69 -0.58
CA THR A 54 -15.40 -6.80 0.54
C THR A 54 -16.72 -7.19 1.19
N ALA A 55 -17.75 -7.49 0.39
CA ALA A 55 -19.04 -7.97 0.88
C ALA A 55 -18.92 -9.34 1.56
N LEU A 56 -18.17 -10.28 0.97
CA LEU A 56 -17.90 -11.59 1.56
C LEU A 56 -17.12 -11.48 2.88
N ALA A 57 -16.13 -10.61 2.97
CA ALA A 57 -15.37 -10.38 4.20
C ALA A 57 -16.20 -9.68 5.28
N ALA A 58 -17.10 -8.77 4.89
CA ALA A 58 -18.03 -8.11 5.82
C ALA A 58 -19.07 -9.10 6.40
N ASP A 59 -19.50 -10.07 5.60
CA ASP A 59 -20.41 -11.16 6.02
C ASP A 59 -19.68 -12.17 6.93
N GLN A 60 -18.38 -12.39 6.70
CA GLN A 60 -17.51 -13.26 7.51
C GLN A 60 -16.93 -12.60 8.76
N ARG A 61 -17.70 -11.78 9.48
CA ARG A 61 -17.29 -10.99 10.66
C ARG A 61 -16.71 -11.77 11.87
N GLY A 62 -16.42 -13.07 11.71
CA GLY A 62 -15.69 -13.90 12.68
C GLY A 62 -14.69 -14.90 12.07
N ALA A 63 -14.43 -14.93 10.76
CA ALA A 63 -13.58 -15.94 10.12
C ALA A 63 -12.44 -15.34 9.29
N SER A 64 -11.21 -15.42 9.82
CA SER A 64 -9.88 -15.48 9.18
C SER A 64 -9.57 -14.79 7.83
N SER A 65 -10.37 -13.83 7.34
CA SER A 65 -10.03 -13.02 6.16
C SER A 65 -8.86 -12.08 6.43
N ASP A 66 -8.60 -11.81 7.70
CA ASP A 66 -7.54 -10.93 8.16
C ASP A 66 -6.15 -11.55 7.96
N GLY A 67 -6.01 -12.88 8.12
CA GLY A 67 -4.70 -13.54 8.05
C GLY A 67 -4.01 -13.43 6.68
N MET A 68 -4.77 -13.55 5.59
CA MET A 68 -4.23 -13.39 4.24
C MET A 68 -3.88 -11.92 3.96
N ARG A 69 -4.73 -10.99 4.37
CA ARG A 69 -4.46 -9.55 4.25
C ARG A 69 -3.21 -9.17 5.04
N VAL A 70 -3.10 -9.60 6.28
CA VAL A 70 -1.95 -9.37 7.17
C VAL A 70 -0.68 -9.97 6.58
N ALA A 71 -0.73 -11.18 6.00
CA ALA A 71 0.42 -11.79 5.35
C ALA A 71 0.88 -11.01 4.11
N VAL A 72 -0.05 -10.56 3.26
CA VAL A 72 0.26 -9.72 2.09
C VAL A 72 0.80 -8.36 2.51
N GLN A 73 0.20 -7.74 3.53
CA GLN A 73 0.65 -6.49 4.13
C GLN A 73 2.08 -6.61 4.66
N ALA A 74 2.37 -7.66 5.43
CA ALA A 74 3.71 -7.92 5.93
C ALA A 74 4.73 -8.15 4.80
N ALA A 75 4.34 -8.87 3.74
CA ALA A 75 5.21 -9.09 2.58
C ALA A 75 5.53 -7.79 1.83
N VAL A 76 4.52 -6.93 1.63
CA VAL A 76 4.69 -5.62 0.99
C VAL A 76 5.52 -4.68 1.86
N ALA A 77 5.24 -4.62 3.17
CA ALA A 77 6.02 -3.84 4.11
C ALA A 77 7.49 -4.30 4.11
N GLY A 78 7.73 -5.60 4.21
CA GLY A 78 9.06 -6.18 4.17
C GLY A 78 9.80 -5.91 2.85
N LEU A 79 9.12 -5.97 1.72
CA LEU A 79 9.70 -5.59 0.42
C LEU A 79 10.12 -4.12 0.40
N LEU A 80 9.24 -3.21 0.82
CA LEU A 80 9.51 -1.77 0.80
C LEU A 80 10.66 -1.41 1.74
N VAL A 81 10.73 -2.03 2.92
CA VAL A 81 11.87 -1.90 3.84
C VAL A 81 13.17 -2.41 3.20
N GLN A 82 13.15 -3.56 2.50
CA GLN A 82 14.31 -4.06 1.76
C GLN A 82 14.77 -3.13 0.64
N CYS A 83 13.84 -2.37 0.05
CA CYS A 83 14.15 -1.31 -0.91
C CYS A 83 14.69 -0.02 -0.25
N GLY A 84 14.82 0.02 1.08
CA GLY A 84 15.33 1.17 1.83
C GLY A 84 14.28 2.22 2.17
N HIS A 85 12.98 1.88 2.09
CA HIS A 85 11.91 2.79 2.43
C HIS A 85 11.51 2.70 3.91
N THR A 86 11.17 3.83 4.51
CA THR A 86 10.52 3.86 5.83
C THR A 86 9.02 3.68 5.67
N VAL A 87 8.47 2.74 6.41
CA VAL A 87 7.10 2.24 6.23
C VAL A 87 6.31 2.38 7.53
N VAL A 88 5.07 2.87 7.44
CA VAL A 88 4.13 3.02 8.56
C VAL A 88 2.78 2.42 8.18
N GLU A 89 2.22 1.57 9.03
CA GLU A 89 0.89 1.00 8.81
C GLU A 89 -0.20 2.04 9.05
N THR A 90 -1.28 2.02 8.26
CA THR A 90 -2.40 2.92 8.52
C THR A 90 -3.23 2.41 9.71
N PRO A 91 -3.79 3.30 10.55
CA PRO A 91 -4.51 2.92 11.76
C PRO A 91 -5.81 2.14 11.48
N ASP A 92 -6.35 2.25 10.27
CA ASP A 92 -7.50 1.49 9.78
C ASP A 92 -7.12 0.10 9.21
N GLY A 93 -5.83 -0.24 9.16
CA GLY A 93 -5.33 -1.53 8.67
C GLY A 93 -5.56 -1.75 7.18
N ASN A 94 -5.90 -0.70 6.44
CA ASN A 94 -6.28 -0.79 5.03
C ASN A 94 -5.15 -0.33 4.07
N GLY A 95 -3.94 -0.14 4.59
CA GLY A 95 -2.82 0.28 3.78
C GLY A 95 -1.53 0.49 4.55
N ILE A 96 -0.53 0.88 3.77
CA ILE A 96 0.83 1.13 4.19
C ILE A 96 1.27 2.49 3.63
N VAL A 97 1.82 3.36 4.48
CA VAL A 97 2.42 4.63 4.07
C VAL A 97 3.93 4.48 3.98
N VAL A 98 4.48 4.76 2.80
CA VAL A 98 5.91 4.95 2.56
C VAL A 98 6.25 6.42 2.78
N LEU A 99 7.08 6.72 3.78
CA LEU A 99 7.46 8.10 4.09
C LEU A 99 8.42 8.65 3.04
N ALA A 100 8.29 9.95 2.74
CA ALA A 100 9.29 10.65 1.94
C ALA A 100 10.59 10.83 2.75
N ASP A 101 11.72 10.56 2.10
CA ASP A 101 13.05 10.75 2.69
C ASP A 101 13.20 12.21 3.15
N GLY A 102 13.43 12.40 4.45
CA GLY A 102 13.42 13.72 5.12
C GLY A 102 12.29 13.92 6.13
N GLN A 103 11.27 13.06 6.16
CA GLN A 103 10.35 12.95 7.30
C GLN A 103 10.91 11.92 8.30
N ALA A 104 12.09 12.23 8.85
CA ALA A 104 12.52 11.59 10.08
C ALA A 104 11.42 11.85 11.11
N ALA A 105 10.96 10.79 11.78
CA ALA A 105 10.06 10.88 12.92
C ALA A 105 10.59 11.99 13.84
N GLY A 106 9.87 13.11 13.90
CA GLY A 106 10.21 14.23 14.75
C GLY A 106 10.00 13.81 16.19
N ALA A 107 11.13 13.71 16.91
CA ALA A 107 11.34 13.79 18.36
C ALA A 107 10.28 13.21 19.30
#